data_AF-A0A1D3KZU3-F1
#
_entry.id   AF-A0A1D3KZU3-F1
#
_cell.length_a   1.000
_cell.length_b   1.000
_cell.length_c   1.000
_cell.angle_alpha   90.00
_cell.angle_beta   90.00
_cell.angle_gamma   90.00
#
_symmetry.space_group_name_H-M   'P 1'
#
loop_
_entity.id
_entity.type
_entity.pdbx_description
1 polymer ?
#
loop_
_entity_poly.entity_id
_entity_poly.type
_entity_poly.pdbx_seq_one_letter_code
_entity_poly.pdbx_strand_id
1 'polypeptide(L)'
;MTLDTQRYRNKMRQKQARVNLVPLIDVIFTILIFLMVTSSFQAVDTGSVSGKPQVSQTDGTSQYYLIPVTGLKNVTVNGVDMSKDIKNDAIAVHRDVIDYGEIIIKAKEGTIIITSPSNIPPDKAVSIPQS
;
A
#
# COMPACT_ATOMS: atom_id res chain seq x y z
N MET A 1 67.83 -1.13 -28.62
CA MET A 1 67.06 -0.22 -27.74
C MET A 1 66.41 -1.05 -26.65
N THR A 2 66.86 -0.92 -25.41
CA THR A 2 66.27 -1.60 -24.24
C THR A 2 65.20 -0.70 -23.63
N LEU A 3 63.96 -1.18 -23.58
CA LEU A 3 62.84 -0.44 -23.03
C LEU A 3 62.96 -0.41 -21.50
N ASP A 4 63.15 0.77 -20.91
CA ASP A 4 63.26 0.96 -19.46
C ASP A 4 61.87 0.85 -18.80
N THR A 5 61.53 -0.37 -18.40
CA THR A 5 60.23 -0.73 -17.81
C THR A 5 60.03 -0.15 -16.41
N GLN A 6 61.10 0.25 -15.70
CA GLN A 6 61.00 0.84 -14.37
C GLN A 6 60.45 2.27 -14.43
N ARG A 7 60.90 3.07 -15.41
CA ARG A 7 60.35 4.42 -15.64
C ARG A 7 58.88 4.40 -16.05
N TYR A 8 58.47 3.43 -16.86
CA TYR A 8 57.07 3.28 -17.30
C TYR A 8 56.13 2.92 -16.12
N ARG A 9 56.56 1.99 -15.25
CA ARG A 9 55.77 1.60 -14.06
C ARG A 9 55.61 2.74 -13.06
N ASN A 10 56.64 3.56 -12.85
CA ASN A 10 56.55 4.72 -11.96
C ASN A 10 55.62 5.82 -12.50
N LYS A 11 55.59 6.03 -13.82
CA LYS A 11 54.67 6.98 -14.47
C LYS A 11 53.19 6.55 -14.35
N MET A 12 52.93 5.23 -14.33
CA MET A 12 51.58 4.68 -14.14
C MET A 12 51.11 4.78 -12.68
N ARG A 13 51.99 4.58 -11.69
CA ARG A 13 51.66 4.75 -10.26
C ARG A 13 51.31 6.19 -9.89
N GLN A 14 51.95 7.17 -10.52
CA GLN A 14 51.62 8.58 -10.33
C GLN A 14 50.30 8.99 -10.98
N LYS A 15 49.77 8.15 -11.88
CA LYS A 15 48.49 8.35 -12.58
C LYS A 15 47.30 7.74 -11.83
N GLN A 16 47.46 7.41 -10.54
CA GLN A 16 46.33 7.09 -9.68
C GLN A 16 45.45 8.34 -9.58
N ALA A 17 44.30 8.30 -10.24
CA ALA A 17 43.32 9.37 -10.23
C ALA A 17 42.90 9.65 -8.79
N ARG A 18 43.34 10.79 -8.25
CA ARG A 18 42.87 11.28 -6.96
C ARG A 18 41.48 11.84 -7.19
N VAL A 19 40.46 11.05 -6.86
CA VAL A 19 39.06 11.47 -6.97
C VAL A 19 38.79 12.47 -5.84
N ASN A 20 38.24 13.63 -6.16
CA ASN A 20 37.84 14.59 -5.14
C ASN A 20 36.60 14.05 -4.42
N LEU A 21 36.76 13.69 -3.14
CA LEU A 21 35.68 13.12 -2.33
C LEU A 21 34.62 14.16 -1.96
N VAL A 22 34.98 15.44 -1.86
CA VAL A 22 34.05 16.51 -1.44
C VAL A 22 32.86 16.65 -2.41
N PRO A 23 33.04 16.79 -3.74
CA PRO A 23 31.92 16.81 -4.68
C PRO A 23 31.18 15.45 -4.77
N LEU A 24 31.89 14.34 -4.59
CA LEU A 24 31.30 13.00 -4.68
C LEU A 24 30.30 12.74 -3.55
N ILE A 25 30.65 13.14 -2.33
CA ILE A 25 29.78 13.00 -1.16
C ILE A 25 28.52 13.85 -1.33
N ASP A 26 28.64 15.07 -1.86
CA ASP A 26 27.49 15.96 -2.10
C ASP A 26 26.48 15.34 -3.09
N VAL A 27 26.97 14.75 -4.19
CA VAL A 27 26.13 14.06 -5.17
C VAL A 27 25.44 12.82 -4.56
N ILE A 28 26.15 12.05 -3.74
CA ILE A 28 25.55 10.88 -3.07
C ILE A 28 24.49 11.33 -2.06
N PHE A 29 24.76 12.39 -1.28
CA PHE A 29 23.86 12.88 -0.26
C PHE A 29 22.56 13.45 -0.85
N THR A 30 22.66 14.20 -1.95
CA THR A 30 21.51 14.70 -2.70
C THR A 30 20.64 13.58 -3.28
N ILE A 31 21.25 12.51 -3.81
CA ILE A 31 20.52 11.31 -4.29
C ILE A 31 19.81 10.60 -3.14
N LEU A 32 20.46 10.42 -1.98
CA LEU A 32 19.85 9.76 -0.82
C LEU A 32 18.65 10.53 -0.27
N ILE A 33 18.76 11.85 -0.15
CA ILE A 33 17.64 12.70 0.27
C ILE A 33 16.51 12.60 -0.76
N PHE A 34 16.83 12.67 -2.05
CA PHE A 34 15.82 12.54 -3.11
C PHE A 34 15.07 11.20 -3.02
N LEU A 35 15.79 10.08 -2.83
CA LEU A 35 15.19 8.77 -2.64
C LEU A 35 14.36 8.67 -1.35
N MET A 36 14.82 9.25 -0.25
CA MET A 36 14.08 9.26 1.02
C MET A 36 12.76 10.05 0.90
N VAL A 37 12.81 11.23 0.27
CA VAL A 37 11.64 12.07 0.04
C VAL A 37 10.67 11.39 -0.92
N THR A 38 11.16 10.88 -2.06
CA THR A 38 10.30 10.21 -3.06
C THR A 38 9.74 8.88 -2.57
N SER A 39 10.45 8.13 -1.74
CA SER A 39 9.95 6.90 -1.10
C SER A 39 8.72 7.17 -0.21
N SER A 40 8.72 8.31 0.50
CA SER A 40 7.55 8.73 1.30
C SER A 40 6.30 9.00 0.45
N PHE A 41 6.47 9.36 -0.83
CA PHE A 41 5.35 9.56 -1.77
C PHE A 41 4.92 8.25 -2.46
N GLN A 42 5.84 7.32 -2.71
CA GLN A 42 5.53 6.01 -3.33
C GLN A 42 4.75 5.07 -2.41
N ALA A 43 4.72 5.31 -1.09
CA ALA A 43 3.83 4.59 -0.18
C ALA A 43 2.32 4.83 -0.46
N VAL A 44 1.99 5.79 -1.34
CA VAL A 44 0.61 6.10 -1.75
C VAL A 44 0.23 5.45 -3.09
N ASP A 45 1.18 4.91 -3.86
CA ASP A 45 0.93 4.34 -5.19
C ASP A 45 1.38 2.87 -5.28
N THR A 46 0.61 1.98 -4.66
CA THR A 46 0.53 0.58 -5.12
C THR A 46 -0.85 0.30 -5.70
N GLY A 47 -0.97 0.62 -6.99
CA GLY A 47 -1.91 0.05 -7.96
C GLY A 47 -3.15 -0.67 -7.44
N SER A 48 -4.27 0.07 -7.39
CA SER A 48 -5.55 -0.37 -7.92
C SER A 48 -6.45 0.84 -8.11
N VAL A 49 -6.59 1.27 -9.37
CA VAL A 49 -7.72 2.11 -9.80
C VAL A 49 -8.97 1.22 -9.83
N SER A 50 -9.38 0.81 -8.64
CA SER A 50 -10.64 0.16 -8.32
C SER A 50 -10.85 0.51 -6.86
N GLY A 51 -11.96 1.16 -6.52
CA GLY A 51 -12.28 1.68 -5.18
C GLY A 51 -12.45 0.62 -4.08
N LYS A 52 -11.71 -0.49 -4.18
CA LYS A 52 -11.60 -1.55 -3.18
C LYS A 52 -10.46 -1.20 -2.21
N PRO A 53 -10.69 -1.21 -0.89
CA PRO A 53 -9.65 -0.98 0.10
C PRO A 53 -8.47 -1.93 -0.06
N GLN A 54 -7.25 -1.41 0.10
CA GLN A 54 -6.04 -2.23 0.06
C GLN A 54 -5.94 -3.03 1.37
N VAL A 55 -6.06 -4.35 1.25
CA VAL A 55 -6.12 -5.29 2.37
C VAL A 55 -4.70 -5.53 2.89
N SER A 56 -4.43 -5.10 4.12
CA SER A 56 -3.26 -5.62 4.87
C SER A 56 -3.49 -7.11 5.09
N GLN A 57 -2.78 -7.95 4.33
CA GLN A 57 -2.75 -9.39 4.52
C GLN A 57 -2.11 -9.70 5.88
N THR A 58 -2.93 -9.84 6.91
CA THR A 58 -2.60 -10.66 8.07
C THR A 58 -3.07 -12.07 7.78
N ASP A 59 -2.11 -13.00 7.70
CA ASP A 59 -2.33 -14.44 7.50
C ASP A 59 -3.22 -15.03 8.60
N GLY A 60 -4.53 -15.01 8.34
CA GLY A 60 -5.55 -15.64 9.16
C GLY A 60 -6.69 -16.08 8.27
N THR A 61 -7.23 -17.27 8.51
CA THR A 61 -8.42 -17.84 7.84
C THR A 61 -9.71 -17.10 8.25
N SER A 62 -9.65 -15.79 8.41
CA SER A 62 -10.80 -15.00 8.83
C SER A 62 -11.80 -14.95 7.67
N GLN A 63 -13.00 -15.48 7.92
CA GLN A 63 -14.10 -15.42 6.96
C GLN A 63 -14.61 -13.99 6.80
N TYR A 64 -14.29 -13.09 7.73
CA TYR A 64 -14.71 -11.70 7.73
C TYR A 64 -13.50 -10.76 7.81
N TYR A 65 -13.51 -9.71 7.00
CA TYR A 65 -12.48 -8.68 6.95
C TYR A 65 -13.06 -7.34 7.40
N LEU A 66 -12.29 -6.60 8.19
CA LEU A 66 -12.69 -5.31 8.73
C LEU A 66 -12.50 -4.20 7.69
N ILE A 67 -13.56 -3.46 7.39
CA ILE A 67 -13.54 -2.28 6.51
C ILE A 67 -13.84 -1.04 7.35
N PRO A 68 -12.82 -0.23 7.67
CA PRO A 68 -13.02 1.05 8.37
C PRO A 68 -13.42 2.15 7.37
N VAL A 69 -14.40 2.97 7.75
CA VAL A 69 -14.80 4.17 7.03
C VAL A 69 -15.08 5.27 8.03
N THR A 70 -14.31 6.37 7.98
CA THR A 70 -14.45 7.49 8.90
C THR A 70 -15.89 8.03 8.92
N GLY A 71 -16.54 8.01 10.09
CA GLY A 71 -17.92 8.47 10.24
C GLY A 71 -18.96 7.59 9.55
N LEU A 72 -18.72 6.27 9.48
CA LEU A 72 -19.66 5.30 8.95
C LEU A 72 -20.98 5.32 9.73
N LYS A 73 -22.08 5.64 9.03
CA LYS A 73 -23.43 5.73 9.60
C LYS A 73 -24.38 4.73 8.99
N ASN A 74 -24.27 4.53 7.68
CA ASN A 74 -25.19 3.70 6.92
C ASN A 74 -24.47 2.58 6.20
N VAL A 75 -24.95 1.35 6.34
CA VAL A 75 -24.51 0.21 5.54
C VAL A 75 -25.73 -0.45 4.95
N THR A 76 -25.72 -0.66 3.64
CA THR A 76 -26.77 -1.41 2.95
C THR A 76 -26.19 -2.62 2.25
N VAL A 77 -26.86 -3.77 2.35
CA VAL A 77 -26.49 -5.00 1.64
C VAL A 77 -27.68 -5.43 0.78
N ASN A 78 -27.50 -5.45 -0.54
CA ASN A 78 -28.58 -5.74 -1.50
C ASN A 78 -29.85 -4.89 -1.27
N GLY A 79 -29.68 -3.65 -0.80
CA GLY A 79 -30.77 -2.74 -0.46
C GLY A 79 -31.37 -2.91 0.94
N VAL A 80 -30.93 -3.89 1.73
CA VAL A 80 -31.34 -4.08 3.12
C VAL A 80 -30.39 -3.31 4.05
N ASP A 81 -30.95 -2.56 4.99
CA ASP A 81 -30.15 -1.82 5.98
C ASP A 81 -29.50 -2.76 7.00
N MET A 82 -28.17 -2.67 7.09
CA MET A 82 -27.31 -3.43 8.01
C MET A 82 -26.48 -2.48 8.90
N SER A 83 -26.95 -1.25 9.06
CA SER A 83 -26.26 -0.25 9.91
C SER A 83 -26.19 -0.65 11.39
N LYS A 84 -27.04 -1.59 11.82
CA LYS A 84 -27.00 -2.23 13.15
C LYS A 84 -25.67 -2.94 13.44
N ASP A 85 -24.95 -3.37 12.40
CA ASP A 85 -23.73 -4.16 12.53
C ASP A 85 -22.45 -3.30 12.50
N ILE A 86 -22.60 -1.98 12.43
CA ILE A 86 -21.48 -1.02 12.49
C ILE A 86 -20.93 -0.96 13.92
N LYS A 87 -19.61 -1.01 14.06
CA LYS A 87 -18.93 -0.80 15.34
C LYS A 87 -17.63 -0.03 15.12
N ASN A 88 -17.42 1.04 15.90
CA ASN A 88 -16.22 1.89 15.84
C ASN A 88 -15.90 2.36 14.42
N ASP A 89 -16.88 2.90 13.70
CA ASP A 89 -16.73 3.36 12.30
C ASP A 89 -16.25 2.27 11.32
N ALA A 90 -16.46 1.00 11.65
CA ALA A 90 -16.06 -0.12 10.83
C ALA A 90 -17.16 -1.18 10.74
N ILE A 91 -17.07 -2.00 9.70
CA ILE A 91 -17.92 -3.17 9.51
C ILE A 91 -17.09 -4.37 9.06
N ALA A 92 -17.46 -5.57 9.50
CA ALA A 92 -16.80 -6.79 9.05
C ALA A 92 -17.56 -7.36 7.84
N VAL A 93 -16.87 -7.54 6.71
CA VAL A 93 -17.45 -8.02 5.46
C VAL A 93 -16.93 -9.41 5.13
N HIS A 94 -17.82 -10.30 4.73
CA HIS A 94 -17.47 -11.67 4.38
C HIS A 94 -16.53 -11.72 3.16
N ARG A 95 -15.55 -12.62 3.19
CA ARG A 95 -14.54 -12.78 2.13
C ARG A 95 -15.16 -12.90 0.73
N ASP A 96 -16.10 -13.80 0.56
CA ASP A 96 -16.76 -14.02 -0.73
C ASP A 96 -17.46 -12.77 -1.30
N VAL A 97 -17.87 -11.81 -0.45
CA VAL A 97 -18.43 -10.53 -0.90
C VAL A 97 -17.34 -9.61 -1.44
N ILE A 98 -16.12 -9.70 -0.89
CA ILE A 98 -14.96 -8.96 -1.38
C ILE A 98 -14.49 -9.54 -2.73
N ASP A 99 -14.45 -10.87 -2.80
CA ASP A 99 -13.95 -11.63 -3.95
C ASP A 99 -14.94 -11.59 -5.13
N TYR A 100 -16.24 -11.78 -4.87
CA TYR A 100 -17.26 -11.96 -5.91
C TYR A 100 -18.38 -10.91 -5.90
N GLY A 101 -18.45 -10.05 -4.89
CA GLY A 101 -19.43 -8.98 -4.78
C GLY A 101 -18.92 -7.62 -5.24
N GLU A 102 -19.76 -6.61 -5.02
CA GLU A 102 -19.45 -5.20 -5.24
C GLU A 102 -19.56 -4.44 -3.91
N ILE A 103 -18.60 -3.55 -3.65
CA ILE A 103 -18.57 -2.70 -2.46
C ILE A 103 -18.32 -1.27 -2.92
N ILE A 104 -19.29 -0.40 -2.68
CA ILE A 104 -19.23 1.03 -2.99
C ILE A 104 -19.12 1.79 -1.68
N ILE A 105 -17.98 2.46 -1.49
CA ILE A 105 -17.70 3.26 -0.29
C ILE A 105 -17.91 4.74 -0.63
N LYS A 106 -18.93 5.35 -0.02
CA LYS A 106 -19.19 6.78 -0.10
C LYS A 106 -18.68 7.46 1.16
N ALA A 107 -17.36 7.63 1.26
CA ALA A 107 -16.70 8.18 2.45
C ALA A 107 -17.23 9.57 2.86
N LYS A 108 -17.58 10.43 1.90
CA LYS A 108 -18.16 11.76 2.19
C LYS A 108 -19.54 11.70 2.87
N GLU A 109 -20.30 10.65 2.58
CA GLU A 109 -21.65 10.44 3.11
C GLU A 109 -21.65 9.47 4.31
N GLY A 110 -20.50 8.90 4.68
CA GLY A 110 -20.41 7.87 5.71
C GLY A 110 -21.27 6.64 5.38
N THR A 111 -21.36 6.27 4.10
CA THR A 111 -22.26 5.21 3.64
C THR A 111 -21.50 4.13 2.87
N ILE A 112 -21.80 2.85 3.14
CA ILE A 112 -21.32 1.71 2.36
C ILE A 112 -22.51 1.01 1.71
N ILE A 113 -22.40 0.75 0.42
CA ILE A 113 -23.38 -0.03 -0.34
C ILE A 113 -22.68 -1.31 -0.79
N ILE A 114 -23.23 -2.45 -0.39
CA ILE A 114 -22.69 -3.77 -0.64
C ILE A 114 -23.67 -4.53 -1.52
N THR A 115 -23.17 -5.13 -2.59
CA THR A 115 -23.89 -6.09 -3.40
C THR A 115 -23.25 -7.45 -3.20
N SER A 116 -23.92 -8.33 -2.44
CA SER A 116 -23.43 -9.69 -2.20
C SER A 116 -23.79 -10.61 -3.37
N PRO A 117 -22.98 -11.63 -3.67
CA PRO A 117 -23.34 -12.66 -4.63
C PRO A 117 -24.58 -13.44 -4.15
N SER A 118 -25.33 -14.00 -5.09
CA SER A 118 -26.64 -14.65 -4.86
C SER A 118 -26.65 -15.82 -3.87
N ASN A 119 -25.47 -16.36 -3.52
CA ASN A 119 -25.32 -17.45 -2.56
C ASN A 119 -25.15 -16.97 -1.10
N ILE A 120 -25.11 -15.66 -0.84
CA ILE A 120 -24.83 -15.10 0.49
C ILE A 120 -25.95 -14.14 0.92
N PRO A 121 -26.72 -14.49 1.98
CA PRO A 121 -27.76 -13.62 2.49
C PRO A 121 -27.17 -12.36 3.15
N PRO A 122 -27.93 -11.25 3.23
CA PRO A 122 -27.47 -9.99 3.81
C PRO A 122 -26.86 -10.12 5.21
N ASP A 123 -27.48 -10.91 6.10
CA ASP A 123 -27.01 -11.11 7.49
C ASP A 123 -25.71 -11.92 7.59
N LYS A 124 -25.29 -12.60 6.52
CA LYS A 124 -24.00 -13.30 6.44
C LYS A 124 -22.96 -12.51 5.65
N ALA A 125 -23.39 -11.60 4.79
CA ALA A 125 -22.51 -10.75 4.02
C ALA A 125 -21.72 -9.78 4.90
N VAL A 126 -22.33 -9.35 6.01
CA VAL A 126 -21.73 -8.45 7.00
C VAL A 126 -21.95 -8.96 8.41
N SER A 127 -21.06 -8.56 9.31
CA SER A 127 -21.14 -8.87 10.74
C SER A 127 -20.55 -7.73 11.57
N ILE A 128 -20.93 -7.69 12.84
CA ILE A 128 -20.32 -6.82 13.84
C ILE A 128 -18.83 -7.15 13.96
N PRO A 129 -17.92 -6.17 13.79
CA PRO A 129 -16.50 -6.31 14.10
C PRO A 129 -16.26 -6.91 15.49
N GLN A 130 -15.70 -8.13 15.51
CA GLN A 130 -15.14 -8.71 16.73
C GLN A 130 -13.72 -8.16 16.87
N SER A 131 -13.45 -7.54 18.02
CA SER A 131 -12.13 -6.99 18.35
C SER A 131 -11.14 -8.09 18.71
#